data_AF-U1ZUQ0-F1
#
_entry.id   AF-U1ZUQ0-F1
#
_cell.length_a   1.000
_cell.length_b   1.000
_cell.length_c   1.000
_cell.angle_alpha   90.00
_cell.angle_beta   90.00
_cell.angle_gamma   90.00
#
_symmetry.space_group_name_H-M   'P 1'
#
loop_
_entity.id
_entity.type
_entity.pdbx_description
1 polymer ?
#
loop_
_entity_poly.entity_id
_entity_poly.type
_entity_poly.pdbx_seq_one_letter_code
_entity_poly.pdbx_strand_id
1 'polypeptide(L)' 'MAYTREDLEAVNKAIASGVLKVRYGDKEVQYPSVNDLIRAKQHIVAELNAESGRRKPWVFRIRNKGKGV' A
#
# COMPACT_ATOMS: atom_id res chain seq x y z
N MET A 1 -3.95 -3.69 -7.03
CA MET A 1 -4.50 -4.56 -5.99
C MET A 1 -4.15 -3.87 -4.69
N ALA A 2 -5.14 -3.49 -3.89
CA ALA A 2 -4.91 -2.74 -2.66
C ALA A 2 -4.35 -3.70 -1.60
N TYR A 3 -3.13 -3.47 -1.13
CA TYR A 3 -2.66 -4.17 0.08
C TYR A 3 -3.50 -3.72 1.27
N THR A 4 -3.84 -4.66 2.16
CA THR A 4 -4.68 -4.38 3.33
C THR A 4 -3.84 -4.27 4.61
N ARG A 5 -4.46 -3.78 5.70
CA ARG A 5 -3.81 -3.75 7.02
C ARG A 5 -3.56 -5.16 7.57
N GLU A 6 -4.42 -6.11 7.24
CA GLU A 6 -4.29 -7.51 7.62
C GLU A 6 -3.06 -8.15 6.97
N ASP A 7 -2.78 -7.81 5.72
CA ASP A 7 -1.56 -8.27 5.03
C ASP A 7 -0.29 -7.74 5.73
N LEU A 8 -0.32 -6.49 6.21
CA LEU A 8 0.80 -5.91 6.96
C LEU A 8 1.03 -6.63 8.30
N GLU A 9 -0.03 -7.01 9.01
CA GLU A 9 0.07 -7.79 10.24
C GLU A 9 0.64 -9.19 9.98
N ALA A 10 0.21 -9.87 8.92
CA ALA A 10 0.74 -11.17 8.54
C ALA A 10 2.26 -11.12 8.30
N VAL A 11 2.73 -10.08 7.57
CA VAL A 11 4.15 -9.85 7.33
C VAL A 11 4.89 -9.53 8.64
N ASN A 12 4.33 -8.70 9.53
CA ASN A 12 4.96 -8.39 10.82
C ASN A 12 5.11 -9.63 11.70
N LYS A 13 4.09 -10.49 11.73
CA LYS A 13 4.12 -11.76 12.48
C LYS A 13 5.17 -12.72 11.90
N ALA A 14 5.30 -12.78 10.58
CA ALA A 14 6.32 -13.58 9.92
C ALA A 14 7.74 -13.09 10.27
N ILE A 15 7.97 -11.77 10.26
CA ILE A 15 9.24 -11.16 10.68
C ILE A 15 9.54 -11.49 12.15
N ALA A 16 8.56 -11.35 13.04
CA ALA A 16 8.73 -11.64 14.48
C ALA A 16 9.01 -13.13 14.75
N SER A 17 8.41 -14.02 13.95
CA SER A 17 8.60 -15.47 14.05
C SER A 17 9.86 -15.97 13.34
N GLY A 18 10.55 -15.13 12.56
CA GLY A 18 11.72 -15.53 11.76
C GLY A 18 11.40 -16.47 10.59
N VAL A 19 10.14 -16.53 10.15
CA VAL A 19 9.73 -17.38 9.02
C VAL A 19 9.86 -16.63 7.70
N LEU A 20 10.33 -17.36 6.68
CA LEU A 20 10.57 -16.82 5.35
C LEU A 20 9.33 -16.89 4.44
N LYS A 21 8.24 -17.52 4.88
CA LYS A 21 7.00 -17.63 4.13
C LYS A 21 5.95 -16.69 4.70
N VAL A 22 5.32 -15.90 3.84
CA VAL A 22 4.19 -15.04 4.19
C VAL A 22 3.06 -15.33 3.22
N ARG A 23 1.85 -15.48 3.76
CA ARG A 23 0.63 -15.54 2.99
C ARG A 23 -0.15 -14.24 3.19
N TYR A 24 -0.53 -13.61 2.09
CA TYR A 24 -1.34 -12.40 2.09
C TYR A 24 -2.34 -12.47 0.92
N GLY A 25 -3.61 -12.22 1.22
CA GLY A 25 -4.74 -12.59 0.35
C GLY A 25 -4.67 -14.06 -0.12
N ASP A 26 -4.77 -14.27 -1.44
CA ASP A 26 -4.71 -15.59 -2.08
C ASP A 26 -3.28 -16.05 -2.45
N LYS A 27 -2.24 -15.27 -2.11
CA LYS A 27 -0.86 -15.57 -2.51
C LYS A 27 -0.01 -15.99 -1.32
N GLU A 28 0.76 -17.06 -1.51
CA GLU A 28 1.85 -17.45 -0.62
C GLU A 28 3.17 -17.06 -1.30
N VAL A 29 3.99 -16.26 -0.61
CA VAL A 29 5.29 -15.82 -1.10
C VAL A 29 6.36 -16.27 -0.12
N GLN A 30 7.36 -16.98 -0.64
CA GLN A 30 8.55 -17.36 0.10
C GLN A 30 9.68 -16.39 -0.24
N TYR A 31 10.22 -15.74 0.78
CA TYR A 31 11.38 -14.88 0.68
C TYR A 31 12.66 -15.68 0.95
N PRO A 32 13.78 -15.37 0.27
CA PRO A 32 15.04 -16.07 0.49
C PRO A 32 15.75 -15.62 1.77
N SER A 33 15.42 -14.43 2.29
CA SER A 33 16.08 -13.84 3.46
C SER A 33 15.15 -12.96 4.30
N VAL A 34 15.53 -12.74 5.57
CA VAL A 34 14.84 -11.79 6.46
C VAL A 34 14.97 -10.35 5.95
N ASN A 35 16.07 -10.00 5.29
CA ASN A 35 16.24 -8.68 4.67
C ASN A 35 15.22 -8.43 3.55
N ASP A 36 14.95 -9.44 2.73
CA ASP A 36 13.90 -9.37 1.70
C ASP A 36 12.51 -9.24 2.32
N LEU A 37 12.27 -9.91 3.45
CA LEU A 37 11.03 -9.80 4.22
C LEU A 37 10.79 -8.35 4.71
N ILE A 38 11.85 -7.70 5.21
CA ILE A 38 11.80 -6.29 5.65
C ILE A 38 11.55 -5.35 4.47
N ARG A 39 12.19 -5.59 3.32
CA ARG A 39 11.96 -4.82 2.08
C ARG A 39 10.52 -4.97 1.58
N ALA A 40 9.97 -6.18 1.62
CA ALA A 40 8.59 -6.45 1.25
C ALA A 40 7.61 -5.66 2.14
N LYS A 41 7.83 -5.65 3.46
CA LYS A 41 7.06 -4.81 4.39
C LYS A 41 7.10 -3.33 4.00
N GLN A 42 8.28 -2.79 3.73
CA GLN A 42 8.41 -1.38 3.33
C GLN A 42 7.65 -1.07 2.05
N HIS A 43 7.69 -1.97 1.07
CA HIS A 43 6.96 -1.83 -0.18
C HIS A 43 5.44 -1.82 0.03
N ILE A 44 4.92 -2.73 0.85
CA ILE A 44 3.49 -2.80 1.20
C ILE A 44 3.03 -1.51 1.90
N VAL A 45 3.81 -1.00 2.85
CA VAL A 45 3.52 0.27 3.53
C VAL A 45 3.54 1.45 2.57
N ALA A 46 4.48 1.47 1.63
CA ALA A 46 4.58 2.53 0.62
C ALA A 46 3.35 2.51 -0.31
N GLU A 47 2.93 1.34 -0.78
CA GLU A 47 1.72 1.18 -1.61
C GLU A 47 0.45 1.59 -0.84
N LEU A 48 0.33 1.19 0.43
CA LEU A 48 -0.81 1.57 1.28
C LEU A 48 -0.91 3.09 1.47
N ASN A 49 0.23 3.76 1.70
CA ASN A 49 0.28 5.22 1.81
C ASN A 49 0.00 5.91 0.46
N ALA A 50 0.54 5.37 -0.64
CA ALA A 50 0.30 5.90 -1.99
C ALA A 50 -1.17 5.78 -2.40
N GLU A 51 -1.84 4.69 -2.04
CA GLU A 51 -3.27 4.51 -2.28
C GLU A 51 -4.10 5.50 -1.44
N SER A 52 -3.73 5.72 -0.18
CA SER A 52 -4.38 6.71 0.68
C SER A 52 -4.20 8.16 0.17
N GLY A 53 -3.03 8.46 -0.41
CA GLY A 53 -2.69 9.78 -0.96
C GLY A 53 -3.23 10.08 -2.37
N ARG A 54 -3.78 9.10 -3.10
CA ARG A 54 -4.25 9.26 -4.49
C ARG A 54 -5.56 10.01 -4.65
N ARG A 55 -6.22 10.43 -3.57
CA ARG A 55 -7.32 11.41 -3.65
C ARG A 55 -6.77 12.83 -3.83
N LYS A 56 -6.16 13.11 -4.98
CA LYS A 56 -5.83 14.49 -5.37
C LYS A 56 -7.10 15.12 -5.94
N PRO A 57 -7.78 16.05 -5.23
CA PRO A 57 -8.96 16.70 -5.80
C PRO A 57 -8.52 17.49 -7.03
N TRP A 58 -9.02 17.09 -8.19
CA TRP A 58 -8.91 17.90 -9.39
C TRP A 58 -9.76 19.16 -9.17
N VAL A 59 -9.11 20.26 -8.81
CA VAL A 59 -9.77 21.55 -8.70
C VAL A 59 -10.04 22.03 -10.13
N PHE A 60 -11.18 21.63 -10.68
CA PHE A 60 -11.67 22.17 -11.94
C PHE A 60 -12.19 23.58 -11.66
N ARG A 61 -11.35 24.59 -11.90
CA ARG A 61 -11.74 26.00 -11.76
C ARG A 61 -12.71 26.34 -12.91
N ILE A 62 -14.00 26.20 -12.66
CA ILE A 62 -15.04 26.73 -13.55
C ILE A 62 -14.96 28.26 -13.45
N ARG A 63 -14.41 28.88 -14.49
CA ARG A 63 -14.42 30.34 -14.64
C ARG A 63 -15.76 30.72 -15.24
N ASN A 64 -16.74 31.01 -14.38
CA ASN A 64 -18.02 31.54 -14.83
C ASN A 64 -17.78 32.90 -15.50
N LYS A 65 -17.95 32.98 -16.82
CA LYS A 65 -17.84 34.23 -17.56
C LYS A 65 -19.17 34.96 -17.41
N GLY A 66 -19.38 35.53 -16.22
CA GLY A 66 -20.43 36.52 -16.02
C GLY A 66 -20.19 37.68 -16.98
N LYS A 67 -21.02 37.77 -18.02
CA LYS A 67 -21.35 39.04 -18.66
C LYS A 67 -22.86 39.18 -18.60
N GLY A 68 -23.30 39.83 -17.52
CA GLY A 68 -24.49 40.67 -17.62
C GLY A 68 -24.06 41.94 -18.36
N VAL A 69 -24.68 42.16 -19.52
CA VAL A 69 -25.18 43.41 -20.10
C VAL A 69 -26.05 43.02 -21.28
#